data_AF-A0A498H4V9-F1
#
_entry.id   AF-A0A498H4V9-F1
#
_cell.length_a   1.000
_cell.length_b   1.000
_cell.length_c   1.000
_cell.angle_alpha   90.00
_cell.angle_beta   90.00
_cell.angle_gamma   90.00
#
_symmetry.space_group_name_H-M   'P 1'
#
loop_
_entity.id
_entity.type
_entity.pdbx_description
1 polymer ?
#
loop_
_entity_poly.entity_id
_entity_poly.type
_entity_poly.pdbx_seq_one_letter_code
_entity_poly.pdbx_strand_id
1 'polypeptide(L)'
;MNRYEKFKKMENKTYSEVNRYLKSTTHLTAREWMIARLCADFKNVSNHSEMTWIGENLPDIVPFAESPYSRQEVSNAHSAFKKKIRRSGTTFFYAYYAGLIDQEEILTMIHSMIDDIGELLKIEGGKLSESHSEEVQLLIAQVLKNINEAEGFEY
;
A
#
# COMPACT_ATOMS: atom_id res chain seq x y z
N MET A 1 18.02 11.51 -0.92
CA MET A 1 16.60 11.74 -0.55
C MET A 1 16.46 11.39 0.92
N ASN A 2 16.10 12.36 1.74
CA ASN A 2 15.90 12.14 3.17
C ASN A 2 14.65 11.25 3.33
N ARG A 3 14.77 10.13 4.07
CA ARG A 3 13.77 9.02 4.06
C ARG A 3 12.36 9.46 4.47
N TYR A 4 12.25 10.59 5.16
CA TYR A 4 11.01 11.15 5.65
C TYR A 4 10.47 12.30 4.79
N GLU A 5 11.13 12.66 3.69
CA GLU A 5 10.67 13.71 2.76
C GLU A 5 9.34 13.38 2.10
N LYS A 6 8.97 12.09 2.02
CA LYS A 6 7.68 11.66 1.45
C LYS A 6 6.48 12.21 2.24
N PHE A 7 6.62 12.42 3.55
CA PHE A 7 5.57 13.01 4.37
C PHE A 7 5.60 14.55 4.35
N LYS A 8 6.70 15.17 3.94
CA LYS A 8 6.78 16.65 3.85
C LYS A 8 5.81 17.24 2.83
N LYS A 9 5.51 16.52 1.75
CA LYS A 9 4.48 16.92 0.79
C LYS A 9 3.06 16.94 1.40
N MET A 10 2.90 16.40 2.60
CA MET A 10 1.67 16.38 3.38
C MET A 10 1.67 17.40 4.53
N GLU A 11 2.67 18.29 4.63
CA GLU A 11 2.79 19.29 5.70
C GLU A 11 1.53 20.16 5.86
N ASN A 12 0.83 20.45 4.76
CA ASN A 12 -0.36 21.29 4.77
C ASN A 12 -1.68 20.51 4.81
N LYS A 13 -1.65 19.19 5.09
CA LYS A 13 -2.85 18.36 5.15
C LYS A 13 -3.13 17.90 6.57
N THR A 14 -4.39 17.91 6.96
CA THR A 14 -4.86 17.31 8.20
C THR A 14 -4.92 15.78 8.09
N TYR A 15 -4.86 15.09 9.23
CA TYR A 15 -5.06 13.64 9.29
C TYR A 15 -6.36 13.21 8.57
N SER A 16 -7.43 14.01 8.71
CA SER A 16 -8.73 13.73 8.09
C SER A 16 -8.69 13.78 6.56
N GLU A 17 -7.93 14.71 5.98
CA GLU A 17 -7.77 14.86 4.54
C GLU A 17 -6.92 13.73 3.96
N VAL A 18 -5.82 13.36 4.63
CA VAL A 18 -5.00 12.20 4.24
C VAL A 18 -5.86 10.94 4.26
N ASN A 19 -6.67 10.76 5.31
CA ASN A 19 -7.53 9.60 5.44
C ASN A 19 -8.63 9.55 4.38
N ARG A 20 -9.22 10.70 4.03
CA ARG A 20 -10.23 10.79 2.95
C ARG A 20 -9.61 10.45 1.60
N TYR A 21 -8.41 10.95 1.32
CA TYR A 21 -7.69 10.64 0.11
C TYR A 21 -7.42 9.14 -0.01
N LEU A 22 -6.80 8.53 0.99
CA LEU A 22 -6.48 7.09 0.96
C LEU A 22 -7.72 6.24 0.78
N LYS A 23 -8.85 6.63 1.37
CA LYS A 23 -10.13 5.93 1.21
C LYS A 23 -10.77 6.05 -0.17
N SER A 24 -10.34 7.01 -1.00
CA SER A 24 -10.87 7.15 -2.36
C SER A 24 -10.39 6.04 -3.29
N THR A 25 -9.21 5.46 -3.03
CA THR A 25 -8.59 4.43 -3.87
C THR A 25 -8.19 3.16 -3.12
N THR A 26 -8.23 3.16 -1.78
CA THR A 26 -7.79 2.02 -0.95
C THR A 26 -8.70 1.78 0.24
N HIS A 27 -8.53 0.62 0.89
CA HIS A 27 -9.12 0.34 2.20
C HIS A 27 -8.28 0.85 3.38
N LEU A 28 -7.20 1.60 3.13
CA LEU A 28 -6.27 2.02 4.16
C LEU A 28 -6.76 3.26 4.91
N THR A 29 -6.41 3.31 6.20
CA THR A 29 -6.45 4.54 6.99
C THR A 29 -5.10 5.26 6.92
N ALA A 30 -5.09 6.57 7.22
CA ALA A 30 -3.84 7.34 7.32
C ALA A 30 -2.85 6.71 8.31
N ARG A 31 -3.35 6.21 9.45
CA ARG A 31 -2.56 5.47 10.45
C ARG A 31 -1.91 4.21 9.88
N GLU A 32 -2.67 3.35 9.23
CA GLU A 32 -2.11 2.11 8.66
C GLU A 32 -1.09 2.41 7.57
N TRP A 33 -1.38 3.37 6.69
CA TRP A 33 -0.49 3.77 5.61
C TRP A 33 0.83 4.34 6.15
N MET A 34 0.79 5.35 7.03
CA MET A 34 2.02 5.98 7.52
C MET A 34 2.90 4.99 8.28
N ILE A 35 2.31 4.15 9.14
CA ILE A 35 3.06 3.14 9.89
C ILE A 35 3.66 2.09 8.95
N ALA A 36 2.91 1.60 7.96
CA ALA A 36 3.44 0.65 6.98
C ALA A 36 4.62 1.24 6.18
N ARG A 37 4.55 2.52 5.80
CA ARG A 37 5.65 3.21 5.11
C ARG A 37 6.87 3.38 6.02
N LEU A 38 6.67 3.80 7.27
CA LEU A 38 7.76 3.94 8.25
C LEU A 38 8.44 2.60 8.56
N CYS A 39 7.67 1.53 8.74
CA CYS A 39 8.21 0.18 8.89
C CYS A 39 9.02 -0.26 7.67
N ALA A 40 8.56 0.04 6.46
CA ALA A 40 9.29 -0.29 5.23
C ALA A 40 10.61 0.50 5.06
N ASP A 41 10.68 1.73 5.55
CA ASP A 41 11.87 2.57 5.47
C ASP A 41 12.85 2.34 6.64
N PHE A 42 12.39 1.70 7.71
CA PHE A 42 13.20 1.43 8.89
C PHE A 42 14.30 0.42 8.53
N LYS A 43 15.54 0.93 8.52
CA LYS A 43 16.73 0.07 8.60
C LYS A 43 17.14 0.11 10.06
N ASN A 44 17.59 -0.98 10.68
CA ASN A 44 18.00 -0.99 12.09
C ASN A 44 19.04 0.12 12.39
N VAL A 45 18.59 1.32 12.80
CA VAL A 45 19.47 2.50 12.98
C VAL A 45 20.06 2.53 14.40
N SER A 46 19.61 1.67 15.31
CA SER A 46 20.15 1.54 16.67
C SER A 46 19.55 0.33 17.37
N ASN A 47 20.07 -0.04 18.55
CA ASN A 47 19.59 -1.13 19.43
C ASN A 47 18.12 -0.98 19.94
N HIS A 48 17.31 -0.14 19.31
CA HIS A 48 15.91 0.09 19.65
C HIS A 48 15.00 -0.82 18.83
N SER A 49 13.92 -1.31 19.47
CA SER A 49 12.84 -1.99 18.77
C SER A 49 12.17 -1.00 17.79
N GLU A 50 12.14 -1.36 16.50
CA GLU A 50 11.52 -0.60 15.39
C GLU A 50 10.21 0.09 15.79
N MET A 51 9.28 -0.68 16.36
CA MET A 51 7.94 -0.20 16.71
C MET A 51 7.96 0.86 17.82
N THR A 52 8.96 0.83 18.70
CA THR A 52 9.12 1.82 19.77
C THR A 52 9.65 3.12 19.19
N TRP A 53 10.71 3.01 18.38
CA TRP A 53 11.33 4.18 17.75
C TRP A 53 10.34 4.92 16.84
N ILE A 54 9.61 4.19 16.01
CA ILE A 54 8.57 4.76 15.13
C ILE A 54 7.50 5.49 15.96
N GLY A 55 7.05 4.89 17.06
CA GLY A 55 6.00 5.45 17.90
C GLY A 55 6.42 6.75 18.59
N GLU A 56 7.62 6.77 19.17
CA GLU A 56 8.17 7.92 19.91
C GLU A 56 8.45 9.13 19.01
N ASN A 57 8.96 8.88 17.79
CA ASN A 57 9.38 9.94 16.86
C ASN A 57 8.28 10.33 15.85
N LEU A 58 7.07 9.78 15.98
CA LEU A 58 6.03 9.92 14.96
C LEU A 58 5.68 11.38 14.61
N PRO A 59 5.48 12.30 15.57
CA PRO A 59 5.16 13.70 15.26
C PRO A 59 6.29 14.45 14.57
N ASP A 60 7.53 14.07 14.85
CA ASP A 60 8.71 14.70 14.23
C ASP A 60 8.92 14.23 12.78
N ILE A 61 8.39 13.05 12.45
CA ILE A 61 8.55 12.41 11.14
C ILE A 61 7.35 12.66 10.22
N VAL A 62 6.13 12.67 10.78
CA VAL A 62 4.87 12.76 10.05
C VAL A 62 4.13 14.03 10.46
N PRO A 63 4.11 15.09 9.63
CA PRO A 63 3.63 16.42 10.02
C PRO A 63 2.17 16.49 10.51
N PHE A 64 1.32 15.57 10.05
CA PHE A 64 -0.09 15.51 10.42
C PHE A 64 -0.38 14.55 11.59
N ALA A 65 0.66 13.95 12.19
CA ALA A 65 0.55 13.13 13.38
C ALA A 65 0.81 14.01 14.62
N GLU A 66 -0.25 14.36 15.34
CA GLU A 66 -0.17 15.35 16.44
C GLU A 66 0.43 14.80 17.74
N SER A 67 0.49 13.47 17.90
CA SER A 67 0.96 12.83 19.13
C SER A 67 1.79 11.56 18.87
N PRO A 68 2.75 11.23 19.75
CA PRO A 68 3.44 9.94 19.69
C PRO A 68 2.46 8.78 19.82
N TYR A 69 2.86 7.62 19.29
CA TYR A 69 2.14 6.36 19.47
C TYR A 69 2.91 5.42 20.39
N SER A 70 2.18 4.64 21.16
CA SER A 70 2.76 3.50 21.87
C SER A 70 3.25 2.43 20.90
N ARG A 71 4.20 1.60 21.34
CA ARG A 71 4.64 0.39 20.61
C ARG A 71 3.46 -0.46 20.15
N GLN A 72 2.43 -0.61 20.99
CA GLN A 72 1.27 -1.43 20.70
C GLN A 72 0.41 -0.82 19.59
N GLU A 73 0.23 0.49 19.57
CA GLU A 73 -0.51 1.18 18.51
C GLU A 73 0.17 1.05 17.14
N VAL A 74 1.51 1.17 17.12
CA VAL A 74 2.31 0.95 15.90
C VAL A 74 2.15 -0.51 15.43
N SER A 75 2.33 -1.48 16.33
CA SER A 75 2.19 -2.91 16.02
C SER A 75 0.79 -3.27 15.51
N ASN A 76 -0.25 -2.71 16.13
CA ASN A 76 -1.64 -2.92 15.74
C ASN A 76 -1.94 -2.33 14.36
N ALA A 77 -1.47 -1.11 14.08
CA ALA A 77 -1.63 -0.47 12.78
C ALA A 77 -0.95 -1.27 11.66
N HIS A 78 0.29 -1.71 11.89
CA HIS A 78 1.02 -2.52 10.92
C HIS A 78 0.35 -3.89 10.69
N SER A 79 -0.14 -4.53 11.76
CA SER A 79 -0.87 -5.80 11.66
C SER A 79 -2.20 -5.65 10.94
N ALA A 80 -2.92 -4.55 11.16
CA ALA A 80 -4.16 -4.22 10.46
C ALA A 80 -3.94 -4.02 8.95
N PHE A 81 -2.89 -3.28 8.58
CA PHE A 81 -2.44 -3.15 7.19
C PHE A 81 -2.23 -4.52 6.52
N LYS A 82 -1.41 -5.39 7.12
CA LYS A 82 -1.14 -6.73 6.58
C LYS A 82 -2.40 -7.59 6.46
N LYS A 83 -3.32 -7.48 7.42
CA LYS A 83 -4.61 -8.19 7.38
C LYS A 83 -5.49 -7.72 6.23
N LYS A 84 -5.50 -6.42 5.92
CA LYS A 84 -6.25 -5.86 4.79
C LYS A 84 -5.69 -6.33 3.45
N ILE A 85 -4.37 -6.37 3.28
CA ILE A 85 -3.72 -6.93 2.09
C ILE A 85 -4.16 -8.39 1.89
N ARG A 86 -3.98 -9.22 2.92
CA ARG A 86 -4.34 -10.65 2.83
C ARG A 86 -5.81 -10.84 2.44
N ARG A 87 -6.73 -10.13 3.10
CA ARG A 87 -8.16 -10.23 2.81
C ARG A 87 -8.49 -9.80 1.38
N SER A 88 -7.96 -8.67 0.93
CA SER A 88 -8.20 -8.16 -0.42
C SER A 88 -7.67 -9.13 -1.48
N GLY A 89 -6.46 -9.67 -1.29
CA GLY A 89 -5.88 -10.68 -2.17
C GLY A 89 -6.69 -11.98 -2.19
N THR A 90 -7.13 -12.48 -1.02
CA THR A 90 -8.00 -13.66 -0.96
C THR A 90 -9.31 -13.43 -1.70
N THR A 91 -9.95 -12.27 -1.55
CA THR A 91 -11.18 -11.93 -2.26
C THR A 91 -10.97 -11.85 -3.77
N PHE A 92 -9.89 -11.20 -4.22
CA PHE A 92 -9.54 -11.08 -5.62
C PHE A 92 -9.32 -12.46 -6.27
N PHE A 93 -8.46 -13.30 -5.68
CA PHE A 93 -8.20 -14.62 -6.22
C PHE A 93 -9.40 -15.56 -6.10
N TYR A 94 -10.22 -15.44 -5.05
CA TYR A 94 -11.46 -16.19 -4.96
C TYR A 94 -12.39 -15.86 -6.13
N ALA A 95 -12.58 -14.58 -6.45
CA ALA A 95 -13.42 -14.17 -7.58
C ALA A 95 -12.90 -14.77 -8.90
N TYR A 96 -11.59 -14.76 -9.10
CA TYR A 96 -10.97 -15.35 -10.28
C TYR A 96 -11.16 -16.87 -10.37
N TYR A 97 -10.75 -17.60 -9.33
CA TYR A 97 -10.85 -19.07 -9.32
C TYR A 97 -12.29 -19.57 -9.34
N ALA A 98 -13.23 -18.82 -8.76
CA ALA A 98 -14.67 -19.12 -8.80
C ALA A 98 -15.33 -18.75 -10.14
N GLY A 99 -14.58 -18.22 -11.12
CA GLY A 99 -15.10 -17.80 -12.41
C GLY A 99 -16.06 -16.61 -12.35
N LEU A 100 -15.99 -15.79 -11.29
CA LEU A 100 -16.82 -14.59 -11.11
C LEU A 100 -16.25 -13.37 -11.84
N ILE A 101 -14.96 -13.40 -12.17
CA ILE A 101 -14.28 -12.44 -13.02
C ILE A 101 -13.41 -13.21 -14.02
N ASP A 102 -13.42 -12.80 -15.28
CA ASP A 102 -12.57 -13.38 -16.30
C ASP A 102 -11.20 -12.66 -16.43
N GLN A 103 -10.36 -13.16 -17.35
CA GLN A 103 -9.02 -12.62 -17.56
C GLN A 103 -9.05 -11.18 -18.13
N GLU A 104 -10.01 -10.86 -18.99
CA GLU A 104 -10.14 -9.53 -19.62
C GLU A 104 -10.58 -8.49 -18.57
N GLU A 105 -11.52 -8.86 -17.71
CA GLU A 105 -11.94 -8.05 -16.58
C GLU A 105 -10.78 -7.77 -15.61
N ILE A 106 -9.97 -8.79 -15.29
CA ILE A 106 -8.79 -8.61 -14.46
C ILE A 106 -7.79 -7.63 -15.09
N LEU A 107 -7.50 -7.76 -16.40
CA LEU A 107 -6.58 -6.86 -17.09
C LEU A 107 -7.08 -5.41 -17.06
N THR A 108 -8.38 -5.21 -17.25
CA THR A 108 -9.04 -3.91 -17.15
C THR A 108 -8.93 -3.33 -15.73
N MET A 109 -9.15 -4.16 -14.70
CA MET A 109 -8.99 -3.77 -13.31
C MET A 109 -7.53 -3.39 -12.99
N ILE A 110 -6.56 -4.15 -13.47
CA ILE A 110 -5.12 -3.87 -13.27
C ILE A 110 -4.74 -2.52 -13.86
N HIS A 111 -5.23 -2.20 -15.06
CA HIS A 111 -5.00 -0.89 -15.68
C HIS A 111 -5.47 0.23 -14.73
N SER A 112 -6.70 0.12 -14.23
CA SER A 112 -7.27 1.10 -13.29
C SER A 112 -6.48 1.16 -11.97
N MET A 113 -6.05 0.01 -11.44
CA MET A 113 -5.23 -0.06 -10.22
C MET A 113 -3.87 0.62 -10.39
N ILE A 114 -3.26 0.56 -11.58
CA ILE A 114 -1.99 1.22 -11.87
C ILE A 114 -2.15 2.75 -11.88
N ASP A 115 -3.25 3.24 -12.41
CA ASP A 115 -3.59 4.67 -12.34
C ASP A 115 -3.77 5.12 -10.88
N ASP A 116 -4.52 4.35 -10.09
CA ASP A 116 -4.70 4.60 -8.65
C ASP A 116 -3.37 4.59 -7.89
N ILE A 117 -2.45 3.67 -8.22
CA ILE A 117 -1.09 3.64 -7.68
C ILE A 117 -0.31 4.89 -8.06
N GLY A 118 -0.44 5.36 -9.31
CA GLY A 118 0.14 6.62 -9.76
C GLY A 118 -0.32 7.80 -8.89
N GLU A 119 -1.62 7.88 -8.60
CA GLU A 119 -2.19 8.89 -7.70
C GLU A 119 -1.70 8.73 -6.25
N LEU A 120 -1.56 7.51 -5.75
CA LEU A 120 -1.00 7.26 -4.41
C LEU A 120 0.48 7.66 -4.34
N LEU A 121 1.28 7.41 -5.38
CA LEU A 121 2.69 7.81 -5.41
C LEU A 121 2.87 9.32 -5.48
N LYS A 122 1.96 10.04 -6.15
CA LYS A 122 1.97 11.52 -6.17
C LYS A 122 1.87 12.11 -4.76
N ILE A 123 1.13 11.47 -3.84
CA ILE A 123 1.09 11.87 -2.42
C ILE A 123 2.49 11.89 -1.83
N GLU A 124 3.28 10.86 -2.13
CA GLU A 124 4.61 10.65 -1.57
C GLU A 124 5.70 11.47 -2.29
N GLY A 125 5.30 12.34 -3.22
CA GLY A 125 6.21 13.07 -4.10
C GLY A 125 6.87 12.20 -5.18
N GLY A 126 6.42 10.95 -5.33
CA GLY A 126 6.82 10.04 -6.39
C GLY A 126 6.03 10.28 -7.68
N LYS A 127 6.51 9.67 -8.76
CA LYS A 127 5.78 9.55 -10.02
C LYS A 127 5.99 8.15 -10.56
N LEU A 128 4.94 7.56 -11.12
CA LEU A 128 5.03 6.35 -11.89
C LEU A 128 5.34 6.74 -13.34
N SER A 129 6.37 6.16 -13.96
CA SER A 129 6.64 6.39 -15.38
C SER A 129 5.73 5.52 -16.23
N GLU A 130 5.27 6.06 -17.35
CA GLU A 130 4.42 5.35 -18.32
C GLU A 130 5.08 4.04 -18.78
N SER A 131 6.37 4.08 -19.08
CA SER A 131 7.15 2.88 -19.44
C SER A 131 7.14 1.77 -18.38
N HIS A 132 7.12 2.14 -17.10
CA HIS A 132 7.10 1.16 -16.01
C HIS A 132 5.68 0.62 -15.80
N SER A 133 4.66 1.46 -15.96
CA SER A 133 3.26 1.03 -15.96
C SER A 133 3.00 -0.02 -17.06
N GLU A 134 3.46 0.22 -18.29
CA GLU A 134 3.34 -0.72 -19.41
C GLU A 134 4.05 -2.05 -19.13
N GLU A 135 5.28 -2.00 -18.59
CA GLU A 135 6.03 -3.20 -18.24
C GLU A 135 5.30 -4.05 -17.19
N VAL A 136 4.75 -3.41 -16.14
CA VAL A 136 3.97 -4.10 -15.11
C VAL A 136 2.71 -4.74 -15.70
N GLN A 137 2.00 -4.06 -16.61
CA GLN A 137 0.82 -4.63 -17.27
C GLN A 137 1.16 -5.87 -18.09
N LEU A 138 2.24 -5.83 -18.88
CA LEU A 138 2.71 -6.97 -19.66
C LEU A 138 3.09 -8.15 -18.76
N LEU A 139 3.79 -7.89 -17.66
CA LEU A 139 4.19 -8.93 -16.70
C LEU A 139 2.96 -9.59 -16.05
N ILE A 140 1.95 -8.81 -15.65
CA ILE A 140 0.76 -9.40 -15.03
C ILE A 140 -0.06 -10.19 -16.06
N ALA A 141 -0.19 -9.70 -17.30
CA ALA A 141 -0.84 -10.44 -18.37
C ALA A 141 -0.16 -11.80 -18.60
N GLN A 142 1.18 -11.82 -18.59
CA GLN A 142 1.95 -13.06 -18.68
C GLN A 142 1.71 -13.98 -17.48
N VAL A 143 1.65 -13.45 -16.26
CA VAL A 143 1.35 -14.24 -15.05
C VAL A 143 -0.05 -14.86 -15.13
N LEU A 144 -1.08 -14.11 -15.54
CA LEU A 144 -2.45 -14.62 -15.67
C LEU A 144 -2.53 -15.71 -16.74
N LYS A 145 -1.87 -15.50 -17.87
CA LYS A 145 -1.74 -16.53 -18.91
C LYS A 145 -1.11 -17.80 -18.34
N ASN A 146 -0.01 -17.68 -17.61
CA ASN A 146 0.65 -18.83 -16.98
C ASN A 146 -0.24 -19.53 -15.94
N ILE A 147 -1.07 -18.78 -15.19
CA ILE A 147 -2.02 -19.35 -14.24
C ILE A 147 -3.11 -20.16 -14.97
N ASN A 148 -3.60 -19.68 -16.12
CA ASN A 148 -4.60 -20.39 -16.92
C ASN A 148 -4.04 -21.63 -17.64
N GLU A 149 -2.77 -21.59 -18.04
CA GLU A 149 -2.08 -22.72 -18.66
C GLU A 149 -1.58 -23.75 -17.63
N ALA A 150 -1.47 -23.36 -16.36
CA ALA A 150 -1.11 -24.28 -15.29
C ALA A 150 -2.29 -25.23 -15.01
N GLU A 151 -2.13 -26.50 -15.35
CA GLU A 151 -3.07 -27.55 -14.97
C GLU A 151 -3.20 -27.64 -13.44
N GLY A 152 -4.42 -27.70 -12.91
CA GLY A 152 -4.60 -27.90 -11.47
C GLY A 152 -5.94 -27.54 -10.84
N PHE A 153 -6.90 -26.99 -11.59
CA PHE A 153 -8.25 -26.75 -11.06
C PHE A 153 -9.28 -27.61 -11.80
N GLU A 154 -9.49 -28.82 -11.25
CA GLU A 154 -10.71 -29.59 -11.49
C GLU A 154 -11.81 -29.03 -10.57
N TYR A 155 -13.01 -28.78 -11.12
CA TYR A 155 -14.23 -28.51 -10.35
C TYR A 155 -14.87 -29.82 -9.89
#